data_AF-A0A653UJ50-F1
#
_entry.id   AF-A0A653UJ50-F1
#
_cell.length_a   1.000
_cell.length_b   1.000
_cell.length_c   1.000
_cell.angle_alpha   90.00
_cell.angle_beta   90.00
_cell.angle_gamma   90.00
#
_symmetry.space_group_name_H-M   'P 1'
#
loop_
_entity.id
_entity.type
_entity.pdbx_description
1 polymer ?
#
loop_
_entity_poly.entity_id
_entity_poly.type
_entity_poly.pdbx_seq_one_letter_code
_entity_poly.pdbx_strand_id
1 'polypeptide(L)'
;MTPLQEHLFFLAITVIPGLAGLIPGWLAWTGRYRNWARQPKSTWSTTRYNMFPLHIGWIGITWVVLWVNNWYEHFLPVLPVAPPGFWILFPCLVIGIVLNFWWPRFLTPAWHRDWVDRGGRYDTPLRGPDGP
;
A
#
# COMPACT_ATOMS: atom_id res chain seq x y z
N MET A 1 -18.73 25.92 -4.13
CA MET A 1 -17.30 25.67 -4.38
C MET A 1 -17.14 25.65 -5.90
N THR A 2 -16.07 26.19 -6.48
CA THR A 2 -15.88 26.12 -7.94
C THR A 2 -15.43 24.70 -8.35
N PRO A 3 -15.68 24.25 -9.60
CA PRO A 3 -15.22 22.93 -10.06
C PRO A 3 -13.71 22.70 -9.86
N LEU A 4 -12.91 23.77 -10.02
CA LEU A 4 -11.48 23.74 -9.75
C LEU A 4 -11.17 23.53 -8.25
N GLN A 5 -11.91 24.20 -7.35
CA GLN A 5 -11.73 24.04 -5.91
C GLN A 5 -12.13 22.65 -5.42
N GLU A 6 -13.20 22.07 -5.96
CA GLU A 6 -13.62 20.69 -5.66
C GLU A 6 -12.54 19.71 -6.12
N HIS A 7 -12.03 19.88 -7.34
CA HIS A 7 -10.97 19.02 -7.86
C HIS A 7 -9.68 19.09 -7.01
N LEU A 8 -9.24 20.29 -6.65
CA LEU A 8 -8.07 20.49 -5.78
C LEU A 8 -8.28 19.89 -4.39
N PHE A 9 -9.48 20.02 -3.83
CA PHE A 9 -9.84 19.41 -2.56
C PHE A 9 -9.76 17.87 -2.64
N PHE A 10 -10.33 17.26 -3.69
CA PHE A 10 -10.25 15.82 -3.90
C PHE A 10 -8.81 15.34 -4.09
N LEU A 11 -8.01 16.05 -4.87
CA LEU A 11 -6.59 15.74 -5.05
C LEU A 11 -5.84 15.76 -3.69
N ALA A 12 -6.14 16.76 -2.85
CA ALA A 12 -5.50 16.90 -1.54
C ALA A 12 -5.84 15.76 -0.56
N ILE A 13 -7.07 15.25 -0.57
CA ILE A 13 -7.50 14.18 0.35
C ILE A 13 -7.25 12.76 -0.16
N THR A 14 -7.02 12.58 -1.46
CA THR A 14 -6.83 11.25 -2.08
C THR A 14 -5.41 11.04 -2.60
N VAL A 15 -4.96 11.85 -3.55
CA VAL A 15 -3.66 11.67 -4.23
C VAL A 15 -2.51 11.92 -3.28
N ILE A 16 -2.55 12.99 -2.48
CA ILE A 16 -1.43 13.32 -1.58
C ILE A 16 -1.25 12.21 -0.53
N PRO A 17 -2.27 11.78 0.23
CA PRO A 17 -2.14 10.64 1.14
C PRO A 17 -1.83 9.33 0.39
N GLY A 18 -2.41 9.16 -0.81
CA GLY A 18 -2.19 8.02 -1.68
C GLY A 18 -0.71 7.83 -2.03
N LEU A 19 -0.06 8.89 -2.52
CA LEU A 19 1.37 8.92 -2.83
C LEU A 19 2.23 8.82 -1.57
N ALA A 20 1.82 9.50 -0.49
CA ALA A 20 2.51 9.41 0.80
C ALA A 20 2.52 7.98 1.37
N GLY A 21 1.55 7.13 1.02
CA GLY A 21 1.57 5.70 1.35
C GLY A 21 2.26 4.83 0.29
N LEU A 22 2.00 5.10 -0.99
CA LEU A 22 2.54 4.33 -2.12
C LEU A 22 4.07 4.37 -2.15
N ILE A 23 4.66 5.55 -1.97
CA ILE A 23 6.12 5.74 -2.08
C ILE A 23 6.86 4.94 -1.00
N PRO A 24 6.52 5.03 0.30
CA PRO A 24 7.13 4.18 1.32
C PRO A 24 6.90 2.68 1.07
N GLY A 25 5.70 2.29 0.63
CA GLY A 25 5.40 0.88 0.32
C GLY A 25 6.25 0.35 -0.84
N TRP A 26 6.47 1.16 -1.87
CA TRP A 26 7.34 0.83 -3.00
C TRP A 26 8.82 0.75 -2.59
N LEU A 27 9.31 1.73 -1.83
CA LEU A 27 10.69 1.74 -1.32
C LEU A 27 10.94 0.54 -0.39
N ALA A 28 9.94 0.17 0.40
CA ALA A 28 9.96 -1.03 1.22
C ALA A 28 10.02 -2.30 0.37
N TRP A 29 9.17 -2.43 -0.64
CA TRP A 29 9.15 -3.60 -1.52
C TRP A 29 10.48 -3.83 -2.23
N THR A 30 11.03 -2.77 -2.82
CA THR A 30 12.32 -2.78 -3.52
C THR A 30 13.52 -2.98 -2.58
N GLY A 31 13.32 -2.85 -1.26
CA GLY A 31 14.38 -2.93 -0.28
C GLY A 31 15.35 -1.74 -0.34
N ARG A 32 14.90 -0.58 -0.82
CA ARG A 32 15.62 0.70 -0.69
C ARG A 32 15.39 1.36 0.67
N TYR A 33 14.34 0.94 1.36
CA TYR A 33 14.07 1.25 2.75
C TYR A 33 13.80 -0.10 3.42
N ARG A 34 14.75 -0.69 4.18
CA ARG A 34 14.62 -2.01 4.83
C ARG A 34 14.41 -1.91 6.34
N ASN A 35 14.76 -0.78 6.94
CA ASN A 35 14.73 -0.58 8.40
C ASN A 35 13.36 -0.80 9.03
N TRP A 36 12.29 -0.56 8.26
CA TRP A 36 10.93 -0.87 8.69
C TRP A 36 10.73 -2.35 9.07
N ALA A 37 11.49 -3.29 8.49
CA ALA A 37 11.32 -4.72 8.76
C ALA A 37 11.57 -5.06 10.23
N ARG A 38 12.43 -4.26 10.90
CA ARG A 38 12.73 -4.39 12.33
C ARG A 38 11.63 -3.85 13.24
N GLN A 39 10.67 -3.09 12.71
CA GLN A 39 9.55 -2.62 13.51
C GLN A 39 8.72 -3.80 13.98
N PRO A 40 8.10 -3.70 15.17
CA PRO A 40 7.20 -4.73 15.65
C PRO A 40 6.13 -5.01 14.60
N LYS A 41 5.87 -6.29 14.39
CA LYS A 41 4.83 -6.75 13.46
C LYS A 41 3.49 -6.14 13.88
N SER A 42 2.71 -5.69 12.89
CA SER A 42 1.34 -5.24 13.12
C SER A 42 0.55 -6.30 13.88
N THR A 43 -0.17 -5.88 14.93
CA THR A 43 -1.09 -6.73 15.71
C THR A 43 -2.19 -7.35 14.85
N TRP A 44 -2.46 -6.76 13.68
CA TRP A 44 -3.50 -7.17 12.75
C TRP A 44 -3.02 -8.19 11.71
N SER A 45 -1.71 -8.45 11.61
CA SER A 45 -1.20 -9.47 10.71
C SER A 45 -1.06 -10.80 11.44
N THR A 46 -1.52 -11.90 10.84
CA THR A 46 -1.31 -13.25 11.38
C THR A 46 -0.10 -13.95 10.77
N THR A 47 0.56 -13.34 9.77
CA THR A 47 1.67 -13.94 9.02
C THR A 47 3.02 -13.83 9.75
N ARG A 48 4.00 -14.69 9.46
CA ARG A 48 5.37 -14.57 10.05
C ARG A 48 6.18 -13.35 9.54
N TYR A 49 5.63 -12.58 8.61
CA TYR A 49 6.30 -11.47 7.95
C TYR A 49 5.78 -10.14 8.50
N ASN A 50 6.66 -9.17 8.72
CA ASN A 50 6.20 -7.80 8.90
C ASN A 50 5.76 -7.26 7.53
N MET A 51 4.49 -6.84 7.41
CA MET A 51 3.92 -6.34 6.15
C MET A 51 3.48 -4.87 6.24
N PHE A 52 3.87 -4.19 7.31
CA PHE A 52 3.39 -2.83 7.61
C PHE A 52 3.54 -1.83 6.45
N PRO A 53 4.71 -1.66 5.80
CA PRO A 53 4.83 -0.70 4.70
C PRO A 53 4.11 -1.16 3.45
N LEU A 54 3.93 -2.47 3.28
CA LEU A 54 3.16 -2.97 2.17
C LEU A 54 1.67 -2.66 2.33
N HIS A 55 1.12 -2.79 3.54
CA HIS A 55 -0.23 -2.34 3.83
C HIS A 55 -0.38 -0.84 3.58
N ILE A 56 0.62 -0.04 3.97
CA ILE A 56 0.66 1.40 3.66
C ILE A 56 0.67 1.65 2.14
N GLY A 57 1.46 0.88 1.39
CA GLY A 57 1.49 0.94 -0.08
C GLY A 57 0.15 0.58 -0.70
N TRP A 58 -0.52 -0.47 -0.21
CA TRP A 58 -1.83 -0.92 -0.66
C TRP A 58 -2.94 0.10 -0.39
N ILE A 59 -2.93 0.69 0.81
CA ILE A 59 -3.80 1.82 1.16
C ILE A 59 -3.53 2.97 0.17
N GLY A 60 -2.26 3.27 -0.09
CA GLY A 60 -1.85 4.29 -1.07
C GLY A 60 -2.44 4.06 -2.47
N ILE A 61 -2.35 2.83 -2.98
CA ILE A 61 -2.96 2.42 -4.26
C ILE A 61 -4.47 2.65 -4.22
N THR A 62 -5.14 2.23 -3.15
CA THR A 62 -6.60 2.35 -3.01
C THR A 62 -7.05 3.81 -3.13
N TRP A 63 -6.33 4.73 -2.49
CA TRP A 63 -6.60 6.17 -2.57
C TRP A 63 -6.36 6.75 -3.96
N VAL A 64 -5.31 6.32 -4.66
CA VAL A 64 -5.03 6.76 -6.05
C VAL A 64 -6.10 6.23 -7.02
N VAL A 65 -6.52 4.97 -6.88
CA VAL A 65 -7.55 4.39 -7.75
C VAL A 65 -8.91 5.08 -7.52
N LEU A 66 -9.24 5.41 -6.26
CA LEU A 66 -10.41 6.23 -5.94
C LEU A 66 -10.38 7.59 -6.64
N TRP A 67 -9.23 8.26 -6.63
CA TRP A 67 -9.08 9.53 -7.32
C TRP A 67 -9.27 9.38 -8.84
N VAL A 68 -8.66 8.36 -9.46
CA VAL A 68 -8.81 8.09 -10.91
C VAL A 68 -10.28 7.84 -11.27
N ASN A 69 -11.00 7.08 -10.45
CA ASN A 69 -12.44 6.84 -10.65
C ASN A 69 -13.26 8.14 -10.57
N ASN A 70 -13.03 8.97 -9.55
CA ASN A 70 -13.71 10.27 -9.41
C ASN A 70 -13.35 11.23 -10.55
N TRP A 71 -12.09 11.26 -10.98
CA TRP A 71 -11.64 12.04 -12.14
C TRP A 71 -12.37 11.59 -13.40
N TYR A 72 -12.47 10.28 -13.63
CA TYR A 72 -13.17 9.73 -14.78
C TYR A 72 -14.65 10.13 -14.81
N GLU A 73 -15.35 10.01 -13.67
CA GLU A 73 -16.75 10.43 -13.53
C GLU A 73 -16.95 11.93 -13.80
N HIS A 74 -16.01 12.78 -13.34
CA HIS A 74 -16.10 14.23 -13.51
C HIS A 74 -15.86 14.69 -14.95
N PHE A 75 -14.89 14.09 -15.66
CA PHE A 75 -14.48 14.53 -17.00
C PHE A 75 -15.12 13.76 -18.15
N LEU A 76 -15.65 12.56 -17.90
CA LEU A 76 -16.27 11.70 -18.92
C LEU A 76 -17.67 11.20 -18.49
N PRO A 77 -18.62 12.12 -18.19
CA PRO A 77 -19.93 11.76 -17.63
C PRO A 77 -20.85 10.97 -18.58
N VAL A 78 -20.50 10.88 -19.87
CA VAL A 78 -21.33 10.27 -20.93
C VAL A 78 -21.12 8.75 -21.03
N LEU A 79 -20.06 8.22 -20.40
CA LEU A 79 -19.77 6.79 -20.41
C LEU A 79 -20.43 6.14 -19.19
N PRO A 80 -21.38 5.20 -19.35
CA PRO A 80 -22.04 4.48 -18.24
C PRO A 80 -21.11 3.42 -17.60
N VAL A 81 -19.82 3.71 -17.54
CA VAL A 81 -18.75 2.71 -17.36
C VAL A 81 -18.07 2.84 -16.00
N ALA A 82 -18.27 3.92 -15.25
CA ALA A 82 -17.68 4.03 -13.92
C ALA A 82 -18.40 3.08 -12.96
N PRO A 83 -17.74 2.00 -12.48
CA PRO A 83 -18.28 1.25 -11.37
C PRO A 83 -18.37 2.26 -10.20
N PRO A 84 -19.51 2.37 -9.51
CA PRO A 84 -19.60 3.20 -8.30
C PRO A 84 -18.37 2.94 -7.43
N GLY A 85 -17.71 3.98 -6.90
CA GLY A 85 -16.44 3.82 -6.16
C GLY A 85 -16.46 2.71 -5.10
N PHE A 86 -17.64 2.34 -4.58
CA PHE A 86 -17.89 1.12 -3.81
C PHE A 86 -17.33 -0.17 -4.44
N TRP A 87 -17.56 -0.41 -5.74
CA TRP A 87 -17.12 -1.61 -6.45
C TRP A 87 -15.61 -1.65 -6.71
N ILE A 88 -14.92 -0.54 -6.53
CA ILE A 88 -13.45 -0.45 -6.54
C ILE A 88 -12.92 -0.65 -5.11
N LEU A 89 -13.53 0.04 -4.15
CA LEU A 89 -13.15 -0.04 -2.75
C LEU A 89 -13.35 -1.42 -2.15
N PHE A 90 -14.45 -2.08 -2.50
CA PHE A 90 -14.82 -3.37 -1.93
C PHE A 90 -13.78 -4.46 -2.27
N PRO A 91 -13.36 -4.67 -3.54
CA PRO A 91 -12.23 -5.54 -3.84
C PRO A 91 -10.93 -5.12 -3.17
N CYS A 92 -10.62 -3.81 -3.12
CA CYS A 92 -9.42 -3.32 -2.45
C CYS A 92 -9.40 -3.65 -0.95
N LEU A 93 -10.55 -3.53 -0.29
CA LEU A 93 -10.74 -3.87 1.12
C LEU A 93 -10.66 -5.39 1.33
N VAL A 94 -11.34 -6.18 0.50
CA VAL A 94 -11.31 -7.66 0.56
C VAL A 94 -9.89 -8.15 0.38
N ILE A 95 -9.17 -7.66 -0.63
CA ILE A 95 -7.77 -7.98 -0.86
C ILE A 95 -6.93 -7.55 0.35
N GLY A 96 -7.11 -6.34 0.88
CA GLY A 96 -6.40 -5.87 2.08
C GLY A 96 -6.62 -6.78 3.30
N ILE A 97 -7.85 -7.25 3.52
CA ILE A 97 -8.19 -8.21 4.59
C ILE A 97 -7.50 -9.55 4.32
N VAL A 98 -7.67 -10.12 3.13
CA VAL A 98 -7.04 -11.41 2.75
C VAL A 98 -5.53 -11.34 2.93
N LEU A 99 -4.89 -10.24 2.52
CA LEU A 99 -3.45 -10.04 2.63
C LEU A 99 -2.98 -9.92 4.09
N ASN A 100 -3.83 -9.47 5.02
CA ASN A 100 -3.52 -9.47 6.45
C ASN A 100 -3.48 -10.89 7.03
N PHE A 101 -4.33 -11.79 6.55
CA PHE A 101 -4.47 -13.16 7.05
C PHE A 101 -3.62 -14.19 6.30
N TRP A 102 -3.46 -14.01 4.99
CA TRP A 102 -2.90 -14.99 4.08
C TRP A 102 -2.02 -14.30 3.05
N TRP A 103 -0.80 -13.94 3.46
CA TRP A 103 0.20 -13.44 2.53
C TRP A 103 1.02 -14.59 1.92
N PRO A 104 0.98 -14.79 0.59
CA PRO A 104 1.77 -15.84 -0.05
C PRO A 104 3.28 -15.56 0.03
N ARG A 105 4.07 -16.57 0.41
CA ARG A 105 5.54 -16.47 0.49
C ARG A 105 6.18 -16.05 -0.84
N PHE A 106 5.60 -16.36 -1.99
CA PHE A 106 6.18 -15.97 -3.28
C PHE A 106 6.04 -14.47 -3.58
N LEU A 107 5.06 -13.80 -2.98
CA LEU A 107 4.89 -12.35 -3.15
C LEU A 107 5.89 -11.58 -2.28
N THR A 108 6.30 -12.10 -1.11
CA THR A 108 7.23 -11.38 -0.24
C THR A 108 8.59 -11.15 -0.94
N PRO A 109 9.18 -9.92 -0.86
CA PRO A 109 10.49 -9.64 -1.42
C PRO A 109 11.57 -10.62 -0.94
N ALA A 110 12.46 -11.05 -1.84
CA ALA A 110 13.49 -12.03 -1.54
C ALA A 110 14.34 -11.65 -0.31
N TRP A 111 14.79 -10.40 -0.25
CA TRP A 111 15.59 -9.89 0.87
C TRP A 111 14.88 -10.02 2.23
N HIS A 112 13.55 -9.83 2.26
CA HIS A 112 12.78 -9.88 3.49
C HIS A 112 12.56 -11.33 3.91
N ARG A 113 12.34 -12.23 2.94
CA ARG A 113 12.28 -13.68 3.22
C ARG A 113 13.58 -14.18 3.83
N ASP A 114 14.72 -13.81 3.24
CA ASP A 114 16.04 -14.20 3.73
C ASP A 114 16.33 -13.65 5.13
N TRP A 115 15.83 -12.45 5.45
CA TRP A 115 15.95 -11.89 6.80
C TRP A 115 15.08 -12.63 7.83
N VAL A 116 13.83 -12.94 7.49
CA VAL A 116 12.94 -13.72 8.37
C VAL A 116 13.44 -15.16 8.51
N ASP A 117 13.95 -15.79 7.45
CA ASP A 117 14.54 -17.13 7.49
C ASP A 117 15.80 -17.18 8.38
N ARG A 118 16.52 -16.06 8.55
CA ARG A 118 17.65 -15.91 9.52
C ARG A 118 17.23 -15.60 10.95
N GLY A 119 15.93 -15.46 11.22
CA GLY A 119 15.38 -15.23 12.57
C GLY A 119 14.47 -14.01 12.67
N GLY A 120 14.59 -13.02 11.78
CA GLY A 120 13.68 -11.86 11.72
C GLY A 120 13.64 -11.02 12.99
N ARG A 121 14.74 -10.98 13.76
CA ARG A 121 14.84 -10.24 15.02
C ARG A 121 15.60 -8.94 14.83
N TYR A 122 15.50 -8.03 15.81
CA TYR A 122 16.17 -6.73 15.79
C TYR A 122 17.71 -6.85 15.68
N ASP A 123 18.28 -7.91 16.27
CA ASP A 123 19.69 -8.28 16.23
C ASP A 123 20.11 -8.98 14.92
N THR A 124 19.15 -9.46 14.11
CA THR A 124 19.46 -10.09 12.82
C THR A 124 19.83 -9.02 11.78
N PRO A 125 21.04 -9.05 11.18
CA PRO A 125 21.49 -8.00 10.28
C PRO A 125 20.64 -7.94 9.00
N LEU A 126 20.11 -6.76 8.71
CA LEU A 126 19.47 -6.45 7.43
C LEU A 126 20.58 -6.19 6.40
N ARG A 127 20.78 -7.11 5.46
CA ARG A 127 21.66 -6.87 4.31
C ARG A 127 21.01 -5.83 3.42
N GLY A 128 21.76 -4.88 2.84
CA GLY A 128 21.25 -3.94 1.83
C GLY A 128 21.67 -2.48 1.99
N PRO A 129 20.96 -1.53 1.35
CA PRO A 129 21.33 -0.11 1.37
C PRO A 129 21.31 0.54 2.76
N ASP A 130 20.52 0.00 3.70
CA ASP A 130 20.27 0.61 5.01
C ASP A 130 20.92 -0.15 6.19
N GLY A 131 21.78 -1.13 5.92
CA GLY A 131 22.43 -1.97 6.94
C GLY A 131 23.22 -3.15 6.34
N PRO A 132 24.08 -3.81 7.14
CA PRO A 132 25.21 -4.62 6.64
C PRO A 132 24.79 -5.84 5.80
#